data_AF-A0A7G8V0F1-F1
#
_entry.id   AF-A0A7G8V0F1-F1
#
_cell.length_a   1.000
_cell.length_b   1.000
_cell.length_c   1.000
_cell.angle_alpha   90.00
_cell.angle_beta   90.00
_cell.angle_gamma   90.00
#
_symmetry.space_group_name_H-M   'P 1'
#
loop_
_entity.id
_entity.type
_entity.pdbx_description
1 polymer ?
#
loop_
_entity_poly.entity_id
_entity_poly.type
_entity_poly.pdbx_seq_one_letter_code
_entity_poly.pdbx_strand_id
1 'polypeptide(L)'
;MRKPDAERTQYLYEIKFATAISVISLTHEAVADFLEKGRYKSHLKKLRNTLNSNYLNYIEAIRNDFPEGTKISRPQGGCILWVDLDRSQINNAIKTIGHFLI
;
A
#
# COMPACT_ATOMS: atom_id res chain seq x y z
N MET A 1 -27.25 -11.65 19.93
CA MET A 1 -28.14 -11.45 18.77
C MET A 1 -27.56 -10.32 17.92
N ARG A 2 -27.31 -10.54 16.62
CA ARG A 2 -26.66 -9.55 15.73
C ARG A 2 -27.67 -8.43 15.44
N LYS A 3 -27.35 -7.18 15.82
CA LYS A 3 -28.18 -5.99 15.54
C LYS A 3 -28.34 -5.77 14.02
N PRO A 4 -29.52 -5.35 13.54
CA PRO A 4 -29.76 -5.08 12.11
C PRO A 4 -28.86 -3.95 11.58
N ASP A 5 -28.55 -3.97 10.28
CA ASP A 5 -27.50 -3.11 9.68
C ASP A 5 -27.78 -1.59 9.77
N ALA A 6 -29.04 -1.19 9.89
CA ALA A 6 -29.42 0.20 10.13
C ALA A 6 -28.97 0.71 11.51
N GLU A 7 -29.12 -0.10 12.57
CA GLU A 7 -28.70 0.27 13.93
C GLU A 7 -27.17 0.37 14.05
N ARG A 8 -26.43 -0.41 13.26
CA ARG A 8 -24.96 -0.36 13.22
C ARG A 8 -24.45 0.92 12.56
N THR A 9 -25.10 1.32 11.48
CA THR A 9 -24.72 2.53 10.74
C THR A 9 -24.90 3.76 11.62
N GLN A 10 -26.01 3.84 12.36
CA GLN A 10 -26.28 4.91 13.31
C GLN A 10 -25.21 4.98 14.43
N TYR A 11 -24.88 3.83 15.02
CA TYR A 11 -23.83 3.73 16.03
C TYR A 11 -22.45 4.19 15.51
N LEU A 12 -22.10 3.86 14.26
CA LEU A 12 -20.87 4.33 13.63
C LEU A 12 -20.86 5.84 13.41
N TYR A 13 -22.01 6.46 13.08
CA TYR A 13 -22.11 7.91 12.96
C TYR A 13 -21.90 8.61 14.30
N GLU A 14 -22.45 8.08 15.39
CA GLU A 14 -22.25 8.61 16.74
C GLU A 14 -20.78 8.56 17.14
N ILE A 15 -20.10 7.43 16.93
CA ILE A 15 -18.65 7.32 17.17
C ILE A 15 -17.87 8.30 16.31
N LYS A 16 -18.15 8.33 15.00
CA LYS A 16 -17.46 9.24 14.07
C LYS A 16 -17.63 10.68 14.55
N PHE A 17 -18.84 11.10 14.88
CA PHE A 17 -19.08 12.48 15.33
C PHE A 17 -18.34 12.81 16.63
N ALA A 18 -18.32 11.89 17.59
CA ALA A 18 -17.62 12.05 18.86
C ALA A 18 -16.08 12.08 18.74
N THR A 19 -15.50 11.41 17.74
CA THR A 19 -14.04 11.40 17.50
C THR A 19 -13.56 12.39 16.44
N ALA A 20 -14.36 12.64 15.41
CA ALA A 20 -14.06 13.52 14.28
C ALA A 20 -15.35 14.04 13.64
N ILE A 21 -15.74 15.26 14.04
CA ILE A 21 -16.94 15.98 13.57
C ILE A 21 -17.06 15.89 12.04
N SER A 22 -15.97 16.22 11.32
CA SER A 22 -15.90 16.08 9.87
C SER A 22 -14.47 15.91 9.39
N VAL A 23 -14.35 15.48 8.13
CA VAL A 23 -13.09 15.50 7.39
C VAL A 23 -12.96 16.88 6.73
N ILE A 24 -11.73 17.33 6.44
CA ILE A 24 -11.48 18.66 5.87
C ILE A 24 -12.24 18.83 4.54
N SER A 25 -13.18 19.79 4.49
CA SER A 25 -14.10 19.99 3.36
C SER A 25 -13.39 20.21 2.03
N LEU A 26 -12.30 20.96 2.02
CA LEU A 26 -11.54 21.24 0.79
C LEU A 26 -10.95 19.95 0.17
N THR A 27 -10.43 19.05 0.99
CA THR A 27 -9.91 17.76 0.51
C THR A 27 -11.03 16.89 -0.04
N HIS A 28 -12.20 16.91 0.62
CA HIS A 28 -13.38 16.19 0.15
C HIS A 28 -13.87 16.72 -1.20
N GLU A 29 -13.94 18.03 -1.38
CA GLU A 29 -14.35 18.66 -2.64
C GLU A 29 -13.37 18.30 -3.77
N ALA A 30 -12.07 18.40 -3.51
CA ALA A 30 -11.05 18.03 -4.49
C ALA A 30 -11.13 16.54 -4.89
N VAL A 31 -11.41 15.65 -3.93
CA VAL A 31 -11.61 14.21 -4.21
C VAL A 31 -12.91 14.00 -4.98
N ALA A 32 -14.00 14.67 -4.63
CA ALA A 32 -15.28 14.59 -5.34
C ALA A 32 -15.13 14.99 -6.81
N ASP A 33 -14.54 16.16 -7.07
CA ASP A 33 -14.25 16.66 -8.43
C ASP A 33 -13.36 15.69 -9.22
N PHE A 34 -12.35 15.11 -8.57
CA PHE A 34 -11.46 14.13 -9.18
C PHE A 34 -12.18 12.82 -9.57
N LEU A 35 -13.09 12.35 -8.72
CA LEU A 35 -13.91 11.16 -8.97
C LEU A 35 -14.94 11.43 -10.08
N GLU A 36 -15.65 12.55 -10.01
CA GLU A 36 -16.71 12.95 -10.96
C GLU A 36 -16.17 13.10 -12.38
N LYS A 37 -14.98 13.71 -12.53
CA LYS A 37 -14.31 13.87 -13.83
C LYS A 37 -13.72 12.58 -14.41
N GLY A 38 -13.97 11.41 -13.80
CA GLY A 38 -13.52 10.10 -14.29
C GLY A 38 -12.00 9.89 -14.24
N ARG A 39 -11.24 10.81 -13.63
CA ARG A 39 -9.77 10.80 -13.59
C ARG A 39 -9.23 9.65 -12.76
N TYR A 40 -10.02 9.16 -11.81
CA TYR A 40 -9.66 8.05 -10.94
C TYR A 40 -9.32 6.76 -11.70
N LYS A 41 -10.08 6.41 -12.75
CA LYS A 41 -9.84 5.18 -13.52
C LYS A 41 -8.49 5.22 -14.23
N SER A 42 -8.17 6.34 -14.88
CA SER A 42 -6.88 6.55 -15.56
C SER A 42 -5.73 6.54 -14.54
N HIS A 43 -5.92 7.25 -13.42
CA HIS A 43 -4.94 7.30 -12.34
C HIS A 43 -4.64 5.90 -11.79
N LEU A 44 -5.67 5.09 -11.50
CA LEU A 44 -5.49 3.70 -11.04
C LEU A 44 -4.78 2.82 -12.07
N LYS A 45 -5.06 3.00 -13.36
CA LYS A 45 -4.34 2.28 -14.43
C LYS A 45 -2.85 2.64 -14.41
N LYS A 46 -2.53 3.94 -14.33
CA LYS A 46 -1.14 4.42 -14.22
C LYS A 46 -0.47 3.87 -12.97
N LEU A 47 -1.13 3.99 -11.81
CA LEU A 47 -0.61 3.50 -10.53
C LEU A 47 -0.29 2.00 -10.57
N ARG A 48 -1.19 1.17 -11.11
CA ARG A 48 -0.94 -0.27 -11.25
C ARG A 48 0.27 -0.57 -12.13
N ASN A 49 0.41 0.13 -13.25
CA ASN A 49 1.56 -0.04 -14.14
C ASN A 49 2.86 0.38 -13.44
N THR A 50 2.86 1.49 -12.71
CA THR A 50 4.02 1.95 -11.94
C THR A 50 4.40 0.94 -10.86
N LEU A 51 3.43 0.46 -10.07
CA LEU A 51 3.69 -0.54 -9.02
C LEU A 51 4.24 -1.85 -9.61
N ASN A 52 3.70 -2.31 -10.74
CA ASN A 52 4.21 -3.51 -11.41
C ASN A 52 5.64 -3.31 -11.93
N SER A 53 5.94 -2.14 -12.50
CA SER A 53 7.30 -1.82 -12.97
C SER A 53 8.29 -1.78 -11.81
N ASN A 54 7.91 -1.12 -10.70
CA ASN A 54 8.72 -1.09 -9.49
C ASN A 54 8.96 -2.50 -8.93
N TYR A 55 7.92 -3.35 -8.90
CA TYR A 55 8.03 -4.74 -8.45
C TYR A 55 9.09 -5.52 -9.25
N LEU A 56 9.07 -5.41 -10.58
CA LEU A 56 10.05 -6.08 -11.45
C LEU A 56 11.48 -5.57 -11.17
N ASN A 57 11.65 -4.25 -11.08
CA ASN A 57 12.95 -3.63 -10.78
C ASN A 57 13.50 -4.09 -9.41
N TYR A 58 12.65 -4.14 -8.39
CA TYR A 58 13.06 -4.62 -7.07
C TYR A 58 13.45 -6.10 -7.07
N ILE A 59 12.72 -6.96 -7.79
CA ILE A 59 13.12 -8.37 -7.90
C ILE A 59 14.48 -8.50 -8.55
N GLU A 60 14.75 -7.74 -9.59
CA GLU A 60 16.03 -7.77 -10.29
C GLU A 60 17.15 -7.32 -9.35
N ALA A 61 16.99 -6.20 -8.66
CA ALA A 61 17.96 -5.71 -7.67
C ALA A 61 18.19 -6.74 -6.55
N ILE A 62 17.12 -7.32 -5.98
CA ILE A 62 17.24 -8.34 -4.93
C ILE A 62 18.01 -9.57 -5.46
N ARG A 63 17.71 -10.04 -6.68
CA ARG A 63 18.44 -11.19 -7.25
C ARG A 63 19.92 -10.92 -7.46
N ASN A 64 20.30 -9.70 -7.79
CA ASN A 64 21.69 -9.34 -8.09
C ASN A 64 22.49 -9.07 -6.82
N ASP A 65 21.86 -8.43 -5.83
CA ASP A 65 22.59 -7.87 -4.69
C ASP A 65 22.37 -8.64 -3.39
N PHE A 66 21.35 -9.50 -3.31
CA PHE A 66 21.09 -10.27 -2.10
C PHE A 66 21.77 -11.63 -2.17
N PRO A 67 22.17 -12.18 -1.02
CA PRO A 67 22.81 -13.49 -0.95
C PRO A 67 21.99 -14.63 -1.57
N GLU A 68 22.71 -15.67 -1.99
CA GLU A 68 22.09 -16.90 -2.50
C GLU A 68 21.17 -17.55 -1.46
N GLY A 69 20.02 -18.06 -1.92
CA GLY A 69 18.98 -18.62 -1.05
C GLY A 69 17.91 -17.61 -0.61
N THR A 70 18.05 -16.32 -0.94
CA THR A 70 17.01 -15.31 -0.74
C THR A 70 15.74 -15.68 -1.49
N LYS A 71 14.60 -15.71 -0.78
CA LYS A 71 13.29 -15.97 -1.39
C LYS A 71 12.46 -14.70 -1.38
N ILE A 72 11.72 -14.49 -2.46
CA ILE A 72 10.88 -13.32 -2.65
C ILE A 72 9.43 -13.79 -2.82
N SER A 73 8.48 -13.12 -2.17
CA SER A 73 7.06 -13.37 -2.39
C SER A 73 6.61 -12.96 -3.79
N ARG A 74 5.50 -13.56 -4.26
CA ARG A 74 4.87 -13.23 -5.55
C ARG A 74 3.51 -12.55 -5.32
N PRO A 75 3.51 -11.26 -4.89
CA PRO A 75 2.27 -10.55 -4.59
C PRO A 75 1.39 -10.45 -5.84
N GLN A 76 0.07 -10.64 -5.64
CA GLN A 76 -0.93 -10.44 -6.71
C GLN A 76 -1.48 -9.00 -6.73
N GLY A 77 -1.01 -8.15 -5.83
CA GLY A 77 -1.41 -6.76 -5.68
C GLY A 77 -0.80 -6.11 -4.43
N GLY A 78 -1.12 -4.83 -4.23
CA GLY A 78 -0.55 -4.04 -3.14
C GLY A 78 0.80 -3.41 -3.51
N CYS A 79 1.51 -2.91 -2.50
CA CYS A 79 2.78 -2.21 -2.63
C CYS A 79 3.87 -2.74 -1.68
N ILE A 80 3.68 -3.96 -1.17
CA ILE A 80 4.58 -4.58 -0.19
C ILE A 80 5.19 -5.84 -0.80
N LEU A 81 6.51 -5.97 -0.70
CA LEU A 81 7.27 -7.14 -1.10
C LEU A 81 7.85 -7.81 0.13
N TRP A 82 7.60 -9.11 0.29
CA TRP A 82 8.15 -9.89 1.40
C TRP A 82 9.38 -10.63 0.92
N VAL A 83 10.47 -10.50 1.68
CA VAL A 83 11.74 -11.15 1.41
C VAL A 83 12.07 -12.02 2.60
N ASP A 84 12.38 -13.28 2.33
CA ASP A 84 12.85 -14.24 3.31
C ASP A 84 14.35 -14.47 3.09
N LEU A 85 15.09 -14.27 4.18
CA LEU A 85 16.55 -14.29 4.25
C LEU A 85 16.95 -15.22 5.37
N ASP A 86 18.01 -16.00 5.14
CA ASP A 86 18.58 -16.78 6.23
C ASP A 86 19.07 -15.83 7.34
N ARG A 87 18.76 -16.19 8.59
CA ARG A 87 19.11 -15.44 9.79
C ARG A 87 20.60 -15.14 9.88
N SER A 88 21.42 -16.05 9.37
CA SER A 88 22.88 -15.91 9.32
C SER A 88 23.35 -14.77 8.40
N GLN A 89 22.52 -14.33 7.44
CA GLN A 89 22.88 -13.38 6.39
C GLN A 89 22.17 -12.02 6.50
N ILE A 90 21.29 -11.84 7.48
CA ILE A 90 20.52 -10.60 7.70
C ILE A 90 21.43 -9.37 7.83
N ASN A 91 22.56 -9.49 8.53
CA ASN A 91 23.46 -8.35 8.76
C ASN A 91 24.12 -7.81 7.48
N ASN A 92 24.27 -8.65 6.45
CA ASN A 92 24.83 -8.24 5.17
C ASN A 92 23.76 -7.58 4.29
N ALA A 93 22.53 -8.12 4.30
CA ALA A 93 21.41 -7.58 3.53
C ALA A 93 20.96 -6.18 3.99
N ILE A 94 20.96 -5.90 5.29
CA ILE A 94 20.58 -4.58 5.83
C ILE A 94 21.54 -3.47 5.34
N LYS A 95 22.83 -3.78 5.16
CA LYS A 95 23.81 -2.82 4.62
C LYS A 95 23.55 -2.47 3.16
N THR A 96 23.09 -3.43 2.37
CA THR A 96 22.78 -3.24 0.94
C THR A 96 21.53 -2.38 0.73
N ILE A 97 20.47 -2.57 1.54
CA ILE A 97 19.21 -1.81 1.41
C ILE A 97 19.41 -0.32 1.69
N GLY A 98 20.32 0.04 2.61
CA GLY A 98 20.64 1.45 2.90
C GLY A 98 21.28 2.22 1.74
N HIS A 99 21.88 1.52 0.77
CA HIS A 99 22.54 2.14 -0.39
C HIS A 99 21.56 2.43 -1.55
N PHE A 100 20.38 1.79 -1.55
CA PHE A 100 19.36 1.92 -2.61
C PHE A 100 18.18 2.81 -2.23
N LEU A 101 18.11 3.31 -0.99
CA LEU A 101 17.00 4.11 -0.46
C LEU A 101 17.39 5.52 0.00
N ILE A 102 18.61 5.98 -0.31
CA ILE A 102 19.06 7.37 -0.10
C ILE A 102 19.61 7.92 -1.41
#